data_AF-A0A5Q0GUP9-F1
#
_entry.id   AF-A0A5Q0GUP9-F1
#
_cell.length_a   1.000
_cell.length_b   1.000
_cell.length_c   1.000
_cell.angle_alpha   90.00
_cell.angle_beta   90.00
_cell.angle_gamma   90.00
#
_symmetry.space_group_name_H-M   'P 1'
#
loop_
_entity.id
_entity.type
_entity.pdbx_description
1 polymer ?
#
loop_
_entity_poly.entity_id
_entity_poly.type
_entity_poly.pdbx_seq_one_letter_code
_entity_poly.pdbx_strand_id
1 'polypeptide(L)'
;MPTPPITANYRRDGDDWAVTVRAGADELAATAPGLIAARIAAEQLVAQLAGGRAHPAVVHLLDGDAFAFSVAYLHTRAGLVPPAGEPEARRTHDQVIEG
;
A
#
# COMPACT_ATOMS: atom_id res chain seq x y z
N MET A 1 -8.93 -23.58 -6.63
CA MET A 1 -9.12 -22.43 -5.71
C MET A 1 -8.23 -21.31 -6.20
N PRO A 2 -8.72 -20.07 -6.40
CA PRO A 2 -7.84 -18.95 -6.72
C PRO A 2 -6.91 -18.68 -5.54
N THR A 3 -5.62 -18.49 -5.83
CA THR A 3 -4.64 -18.07 -4.83
C THR A 3 -4.97 -16.63 -4.39
N PRO A 4 -5.07 -16.33 -3.10
CA PRO A 4 -5.20 -14.96 -2.63
C PRO A 4 -4.08 -14.07 -3.18
N PRO A 5 -4.35 -12.79 -3.47
CA PRO A 5 -3.30 -11.89 -3.95
C PRO A 5 -2.25 -11.65 -2.87
N ILE A 6 -1.04 -11.29 -3.30
CA ILE A 6 -0.04 -10.74 -2.40
C ILE A 6 -0.45 -9.30 -2.09
N THR A 7 -0.34 -8.87 -0.84
CA THR A 7 -0.62 -7.48 -0.46
C THR A 7 0.65 -6.80 0.00
N ALA A 8 0.91 -5.58 -0.46
CA ALA A 8 1.98 -4.70 0.02
C ALA A 8 1.34 -3.48 0.70
N ASN A 9 1.40 -3.43 2.03
CA ASN A 9 0.84 -2.34 2.81
C ASN A 9 1.93 -1.34 3.23
N TYR A 10 1.74 -0.09 2.85
CA TYR A 10 2.63 1.03 3.14
C TYR A 10 2.07 1.84 4.31
N ARG A 11 2.97 2.35 5.14
CA ARG A 11 2.67 3.28 6.23
C ARG A 11 3.77 4.30 6.34
N ARG A 12 3.41 5.55 6.65
CA ARG A 12 4.40 6.59 7.01
C ARG A 12 5.04 6.23 8.35
N ASP A 13 6.36 6.31 8.43
CA ASP A 13 7.15 6.04 9.62
C ASP A 13 8.13 7.19 9.86
N GLY A 14 7.63 8.28 10.47
CA GLY A 14 8.36 9.54 10.54
C GLY A 14 8.63 10.12 9.15
N ASP A 15 9.90 10.36 8.84
CA ASP A 15 10.37 10.82 7.52
C ASP A 15 10.53 9.66 6.52
N ASP A 16 10.46 8.43 6.99
CA ASP A 16 10.61 7.20 6.21
C ASP A 16 9.25 6.55 5.92
N TRP A 17 9.32 5.43 5.21
CA TRP A 17 8.18 4.60 4.85
C TRP A 17 8.43 3.16 5.27
N ALA A 18 7.49 2.60 6.00
CA ALA A 18 7.43 1.17 6.28
C ALA A 18 6.58 0.49 5.20
N VAL A 19 7.01 -0.68 4.73
CA VAL A 19 6.21 -1.57 3.87
C VAL A 19 6.20 -2.98 4.44
N THR A 20 5.01 -3.56 4.51
CA THR A 20 4.77 -4.95 4.91
C THR A 20 4.16 -5.69 3.73
N VAL A 21 4.79 -6.76 3.27
CA VAL A 21 4.29 -7.62 2.18
C VAL A 21 3.82 -8.94 2.77
N ARG A 22 2.59 -9.35 2.43
CA ARG A 22 1.95 -10.59 2.90
C ARG A 22 1.53 -11.48 1.75
N ALA A 23 1.77 -12.78 1.88
CA ALA A 23 1.31 -13.82 0.98
C ALA A 23 0.76 -15.00 1.79
N GLY A 24 -0.56 -15.01 2.03
CA GLY A 24 -1.16 -16.01 2.93
C GLY A 24 -0.71 -15.79 4.38
N ALA A 25 -0.02 -16.77 4.96
CA ALA A 25 0.51 -16.68 6.33
C ALA A 25 1.92 -16.06 6.38
N ASP A 26 2.61 -15.96 5.25
CA ASP A 26 3.97 -15.43 5.19
C ASP A 26 3.96 -13.90 5.12
N GLU A 27 4.86 -13.27 5.87
CA GLU A 27 5.02 -11.81 5.93
C GLU A 27 6.50 -11.44 5.92
N LEU A 28 6.85 -10.42 5.13
CA LEU A 28 8.14 -9.75 5.18
C LEU A 28 7.93 -8.23 5.28
N ALA A 29 8.87 -7.51 5.87
CA ALA A 29 8.80 -6.07 6.01
C ALA A 29 10.14 -5.39 5.69
N ALA A 30 10.06 -4.12 5.27
CA ALA A 30 11.21 -3.26 5.05
C ALA A 30 10.86 -1.81 5.38
N THR A 31 11.89 -0.99 5.63
CA THR A 31 11.80 0.47 5.72
C THR A 31 12.63 1.10 4.60
N ALA A 32 12.22 2.27 4.13
CA ALA A 32 12.92 2.98 3.07
C ALA A 32 12.66 4.49 3.10
N PRO A 33 13.60 5.31 2.61
CA PRO A 33 13.44 6.75 2.52
C PRO A 33 12.50 7.12 1.37
N GLY A 34 11.27 7.47 1.72
CA GLY A 34 10.24 7.87 0.76
C GLY A 34 9.49 6.72 0.08
N LEU A 35 8.31 7.05 -0.46
CA LEU A 35 7.37 6.09 -1.04
C LEU A 35 7.91 5.35 -2.27
N ILE A 36 8.73 6.02 -3.10
CA ILE A 36 9.32 5.39 -4.29
C ILE A 36 10.32 4.29 -3.89
N ALA A 37 11.18 4.56 -2.92
CA ALA A 37 12.13 3.58 -2.41
C ALA A 37 11.40 2.42 -1.73
N ALA A 38 10.35 2.70 -0.95
CA ALA A 38 9.50 1.66 -0.37
C ALA A 38 8.82 0.78 -1.44
N ARG A 39 8.42 1.37 -2.58
CA ARG A 39 7.82 0.63 -3.70
C ARG A 39 8.81 -0.32 -4.38
N ILE A 40 10.09 0.05 -4.45
CA ILE A 40 11.18 -0.82 -4.93
C ILE A 40 11.46 -1.93 -3.91
N ALA A 41 11.54 -1.60 -2.63
CA ALA A 41 11.72 -2.60 -1.57
C ALA A 41 10.59 -3.64 -1.58
N ALA A 42 9.34 -3.20 -1.78
CA ALA A 42 8.20 -4.10 -1.91
C ALA A 42 8.35 -5.12 -3.06
N GLU A 43 8.91 -4.74 -4.21
CA GLU A 43 9.18 -5.68 -5.32
C GLU A 43 10.16 -6.78 -4.90
N GLN A 44 11.20 -6.42 -4.14
CA GLN A 44 12.18 -7.38 -3.65
C GLN A 44 11.56 -8.34 -2.63
N LEU A 45 10.68 -7.84 -1.75
CA LEU A 45 9.93 -8.68 -0.80
C LEU A 45 8.93 -9.60 -1.50
N VAL A 46 8.22 -9.08 -2.51
CA VAL A 46 7.31 -9.88 -3.35
C VAL A 46 8.09 -10.99 -4.05
N ALA A 47 9.27 -10.71 -4.62
CA ALA A 47 10.09 -11.72 -5.29
C ALA A 47 10.50 -12.87 -4.34
N GLN A 48 10.80 -12.55 -3.08
CA GLN A 48 11.10 -13.54 -2.05
C GLN A 48 9.86 -14.39 -1.69
N LEU A 49 8.69 -13.76 -1.55
CA LEU A 49 7.44 -14.44 -1.19
C LEU A 49 6.72 -15.14 -2.36
N ALA A 50 7.06 -14.79 -3.60
CA ALA A 50 6.39 -15.33 -4.78
C ALA A 50 6.66 -16.82 -4.98
N GLY A 51 7.71 -17.38 -4.37
CA GLY A 51 8.00 -18.81 -4.40
C GLY A 51 8.15 -19.37 -5.83
N GLY A 52 8.67 -18.55 -6.76
CA GLY A 52 8.82 -18.92 -8.17
C GLY A 52 7.57 -18.71 -9.05
N ARG A 53 6.47 -18.14 -8.52
CA ARG A 53 5.34 -17.72 -9.36
C ARG A 53 5.76 -16.62 -10.32
N ALA A 54 5.57 -16.83 -11.61
CA ALA A 54 5.71 -15.80 -12.61
C ALA A 54 4.57 -14.78 -12.45
N HIS A 55 4.92 -13.50 -12.25
CA HIS A 55 3.98 -12.36 -12.18
C HIS A 55 2.84 -12.53 -11.17
N PRO A 56 3.13 -12.63 -9.85
CA PRO A 56 2.06 -12.68 -8.85
C PRO A 56 1.25 -11.38 -8.89
N ALA A 57 -0.08 -11.50 -8.75
CA ALA A 57 -0.93 -10.33 -8.53
C ALA A 57 -0.59 -9.70 -7.17
N VAL A 58 -0.26 -8.41 -7.19
CA VAL A 58 0.08 -7.63 -5.99
C VAL A 58 -0.92 -6.48 -5.84
N VAL A 59 -1.55 -6.39 -4.68
CA VAL A 59 -2.38 -5.25 -4.28
C VAL A 59 -1.56 -4.33 -3.39
N HIS A 60 -1.37 -3.09 -3.81
CA HIS A 60 -0.67 -2.08 -3.02
C HIS A 60 -1.66 -1.25 -2.22
N LEU A 61 -1.39 -1.06 -0.92
CA LEU A 61 -2.32 -0.49 0.05
C LEU A 61 -1.60 0.59 0.87
N LEU A 62 -2.23 1.72 1.14
CA LEU A 62 -1.74 2.73 2.07
C LEU A 62 -2.64 2.68 3.29
N ASP A 63 -2.10 2.26 4.44
CA ASP A 63 -2.89 2.02 5.65
C ASP A 63 -4.16 1.18 5.40
N GLY A 64 -4.04 0.17 4.52
CA GLY A 64 -5.13 -0.72 4.12
C GLY A 64 -5.96 -0.26 2.92
N ASP A 65 -5.72 0.93 2.36
CA ASP A 65 -6.50 1.51 1.27
C ASP A 65 -5.73 1.53 -0.07
N ALA A 66 -6.25 0.81 -1.07
CA ALA A 66 -5.65 0.71 -2.40
C ALA A 66 -5.78 1.99 -3.23
N PHE A 67 -6.87 2.72 -3.06
CA PHE A 67 -7.11 3.99 -3.73
C PHE A 67 -6.14 5.05 -3.18
N ALA A 68 -6.04 5.14 -1.86
CA ALA A 68 -5.12 6.06 -1.20
C ALA A 68 -3.66 5.82 -1.62
N PHE A 69 -3.23 4.55 -1.72
CA PHE A 69 -1.91 4.22 -2.26
C PHE A 69 -1.74 4.73 -3.70
N SER A 70 -2.71 4.43 -4.57
CA SER A 70 -2.64 4.78 -5.99
C SER A 70 -2.50 6.28 -6.18
N VAL A 71 -3.29 7.07 -5.45
CA VAL A 71 -3.20 8.54 -5.44
C VAL A 71 -1.83 9.00 -4.96
N ALA A 72 -1.37 8.52 -3.80
CA ALA A 72 -0.10 8.95 -3.21
C ALA A 72 1.10 8.60 -4.11
N TYR A 73 1.11 7.40 -4.67
CA TYR A 73 2.19 6.93 -5.53
C TYR A 73 2.26 7.71 -6.84
N LEU A 74 1.12 7.94 -7.51
CA LEU A 74 1.09 8.70 -8.77
C LEU A 74 1.52 10.15 -8.58
N HIS A 75 1.08 10.81 -7.50
CA HIS A 75 1.54 12.16 -7.16
C HIS A 75 3.05 12.19 -6.91
N THR A 76 3.54 11.29 -6.05
CA THR A 76 4.97 11.22 -5.72
C THR A 76 5.82 10.99 -6.97
N ARG A 77 5.37 10.10 -7.87
CA ARG A 77 6.08 9.80 -9.11
C ARG A 77 6.05 10.96 -10.11
N ALA A 78 5.02 11.81 -10.05
CA ALA A 78 4.95 13.05 -10.82
C ALA A 78 5.75 14.21 -10.17
N GLY A 79 6.45 13.98 -9.04
CA GLY A 79 7.15 15.02 -8.29
C GLY A 79 6.22 15.97 -7.54
N LEU A 80 4.95 15.57 -7.36
CA LEU A 80 3.96 16.32 -6.60
C LEU A 80 3.95 15.86 -5.14
N VAL A 81 3.57 16.77 -4.25
CA VAL A 81 3.29 16.42 -2.86
C VAL A 81 2.02 15.55 -2.84
N PRO A 82 2.08 14.30 -2.36
CA PRO A 82 0.88 13.47 -2.25
C PRO A 82 -0.07 14.10 -1.24
N PRO A 83 -1.40 14.03 -1.48
CA PRO A 83 -2.36 14.53 -0.52
C PRO A 83 -2.12 13.86 0.83
N ALA A 84 -2.15 14.65 1.91
CA ALA A 84 -2.21 14.09 3.26
C ALA A 84 -3.46 13.22 3.29
N GLY A 85 -3.28 11.89 3.35
CA GLY A 85 -4.37 10.94 3.29
C GLY A 85 -5.24 11.08 4.53
N GLU A 86 -6.18 12.02 4.51
CA GLU A 86 -7.33 11.95 5.39
C GLU A 86 -8.22 10.84 4.83
N PRO A 87 -8.49 9.77 5.60
CA PRO A 87 -9.40 8.74 5.15
C PRO A 87 -10.78 9.37 4.97
N GLU A 88 -11.21 9.52 3.72
CA GLU A 88 -12.56 9.96 3.37
C GLU A 88 -13.64 9.00 3.92
N ALA A 89 -13.24 7.81 4.39
CA ALA A 89 -14.08 6.83 5.10
C ALA A 89 -14.50 7.22 6.53
N ARG A 90 -14.16 8.42 7.03
CA ARG A 90 -14.69 8.96 8.31
C ARG A 90 -15.56 10.20 8.16
N ARG A 91 -15.94 10.60 6.95
CA ARG A 91 -17.15 11.42 6.80
C ARG A 91 -18.34 10.48 6.91
N THR A 92 -18.77 10.32 8.15
CA THR A 92 -19.96 9.61 8.56
C THR A 92 -21.08 9.85 7.54
N HIS A 93 -21.64 8.74 7.08
CA HIS A 93 -22.96 8.60 6.50
C HIS A 93 -24.05 9.00 7.53
N ASP A 94 -23.94 10.19 8.12
CA ASP A 94 -24.89 10.80 9.08
C ASP A 94 -25.67 11.95 8.43
N GLN A 95 -25.47 12.22 7.13
CA GLN A 95 -26.26 13.22 6.39
C GLN A 95 -27.46 12.64 5.65
N VAL A 96 -28.00 11.52 6.11
CA VAL A 96 -29.31 11.04 5.65
C VAL A 96 -30.22 10.92 6.86
N ILE A 97 -31.27 11.75 6.87
CA ILE A 97 -32.40 11.85 7.81
C ILE A 97 -32.30 13.01 8.82
N GLU A 98 -32.51 14.23 8.33
CA GLU A 98 -33.47 15.21 8.89
C GLU A 98 -34.02 15.98 7.68
N GLY A 99 -35.31 16.24 7.47
CA GLY A 99 -36.56 16.01 8.17
C GLY A 99 -37.61 16.78 7.38
#